data_AF-A0A0G0G1P6-F1
#
_entry.id   AF-A0A0G0G1P6-F1
#
_cell.length_a   1.000
_cell.length_b   1.000
_cell.length_c   1.000
_cell.angle_alpha   90.00
_cell.angle_beta   90.00
_cell.angle_gamma   90.00
#
_symmetry.space_group_name_H-M   'P 1'
#
loop_
_entity.id
_entity.type
_entity.pdbx_description
1 polymer ?
#
loop_
_entity_poly.entity_id
_entity_poly.type
_entity_poly.pdbx_seq_one_letter_code
_entity_poly.pdbx_strand_id
1 'polypeptide(L)'
;MNKSILLALIVIIVILAAGLGFFIFQNQKLVGNLTSSPSPNSQATASSSPALSTPQPSPSPGKALSAQEIQTQIKTSLNSADYQSLNQMLAENVSFILMSTECCGILSKQEAIDQMSYVKGAEPFNFDQQSQLVQDLKTNNPQLAGTYIAISQNGEQLAAFTIENGKITGIQLSVSHKLYN
;
A
#
# COMPACT_ATOMS: atom_id res chain seq x y z
N MET A 1 26.12 14.17 -40.60
CA MET A 1 25.67 13.25 -39.54
C MET A 1 26.49 11.97 -39.65
N ASN A 2 27.29 11.62 -38.63
CA ASN A 2 28.22 10.49 -38.72
C ASN A 2 27.44 9.18 -38.81
N LYS A 3 27.86 8.28 -39.71
CA LYS A 3 27.20 6.98 -39.95
C LYS A 3 27.02 6.15 -38.67
N SER A 4 27.96 6.29 -37.72
CA SER A 4 27.91 5.67 -36.40
C SER A 4 26.84 6.26 -35.46
N ILE A 5 26.54 7.55 -35.58
CA ILE A 5 25.47 8.22 -34.78
C ILE A 5 24.10 7.80 -35.31
N LEU A 6 23.95 7.67 -36.63
CA LEU A 6 22.72 7.19 -37.26
C LEU A 6 22.42 5.73 -36.85
N LEU A 7 23.43 4.86 -36.82
CA LEU A 7 23.29 3.46 -36.38
C LEU A 7 22.90 3.35 -34.91
N ALA A 8 23.49 4.15 -34.02
CA ALA A 8 23.14 4.14 -32.60
C ALA A 8 21.68 4.56 -32.35
N LEU A 9 21.19 5.58 -33.06
CA LEU A 9 19.80 6.03 -32.97
C LEU A 9 18.79 4.96 -33.42
N ILE A 10 19.09 4.24 -34.51
CA ILE A 10 18.21 3.17 -35.01
C ILE A 10 18.10 2.05 -33.96
N VAL A 11 19.20 1.65 -33.33
CA VAL A 11 19.20 0.59 -32.30
C VAL A 11 18.36 1.01 -31.09
N ILE A 12 18.48 2.26 -30.63
CA ILE A 12 17.69 2.78 -29.50
C ILE A 12 16.19 2.75 -29.82
N ILE A 13 15.80 3.17 -31.03
CA ILE A 13 14.39 3.17 -31.44
C ILE A 13 13.81 1.75 -31.48
N VAL A 14 14.57 0.76 -31.95
CA VAL A 14 14.14 -0.64 -31.98
C VAL A 14 13.95 -1.20 -30.56
N ILE A 15 14.85 -0.86 -29.63
CA ILE A 15 14.73 -1.29 -28.22
C ILE A 15 13.51 -0.67 -27.54
N LEU A 16 13.26 0.63 -27.77
CA LEU A 16 12.10 1.32 -27.22
C LEU A 16 10.78 0.78 -27.79
N ALA A 17 10.72 0.51 -29.09
CA ALA A 17 9.53 -0.09 -29.72
C ALA A 17 9.24 -1.51 -29.19
N ALA A 18 10.28 -2.33 -28.98
CA ALA A 18 10.14 -3.66 -28.39
C ALA A 18 9.68 -3.60 -26.92
N GLY A 19 10.21 -2.68 -26.13
CA GLY A 19 9.82 -2.48 -24.73
C GLY A 19 8.36 -2.02 -24.58
N LEU A 20 7.92 -1.06 -25.41
CA LEU A 20 6.54 -0.59 -25.41
C LEU A 20 5.56 -1.68 -25.88
N GLY A 21 5.92 -2.47 -26.90
CA GLY A 21 5.11 -3.59 -27.37
C GLY A 21 4.94 -4.70 -26.32
N PHE A 22 6.02 -5.02 -25.59
CA PHE A 22 5.98 -6.01 -24.51
C PHE A 22 5.08 -5.57 -23.34
N PHE A 23 5.09 -4.27 -23.01
CA PHE A 23 4.26 -3.71 -21.94
C PHE A 23 2.76 -3.73 -22.29
N ILE A 24 2.39 -3.37 -23.53
CA ILE A 24 0.98 -3.42 -23.99
C ILE A 24 0.48 -4.88 -24.06
N PHE A 25 1.33 -5.82 -24.47
CA PHE A 25 0.95 -7.24 -24.56
C PHE A 25 0.67 -7.89 -23.20
N GLN A 26 1.41 -7.53 -22.13
CA GLN A 26 1.10 -8.02 -20.78
C GLN A 26 -0.26 -7.52 -20.28
N ASN A 27 -0.59 -6.24 -20.52
CA ASN A 27 -1.85 -5.67 -20.04
C ASN A 27 -3.09 -6.21 -20.77
N GLN A 28 -3.01 -6.68 -22.02
CA GLN A 28 -4.16 -7.30 -22.70
C GLN A 28 -4.57 -8.66 -22.10
N LYS A 29 -3.65 -9.41 -21.49
CA LYS A 29 -3.99 -10.69 -20.84
C LYS A 29 -4.87 -10.52 -19.60
N LEU A 30 -4.95 -9.33 -19.02
CA LEU A 30 -5.84 -9.04 -17.89
C LEU A 30 -7.26 -8.63 -18.32
N VAL A 31 -7.44 -8.11 -19.54
CA VAL A 31 -8.76 -7.61 -20.00
C VAL A 31 -9.61 -8.71 -20.66
N GLY A 32 -8.98 -9.76 -21.19
CA GLY A 32 -9.68 -10.89 -21.84
C GLY A 32 -10.58 -11.72 -20.92
N ASN A 33 -10.47 -11.58 -19.60
CA ASN A 33 -11.27 -12.33 -18.63
C ASN A 33 -12.47 -11.55 -18.06
N LEU A 34 -12.74 -10.32 -18.52
CA LEU A 34 -13.88 -9.50 -18.04
C LEU A 34 -15.10 -9.50 -18.96
N THR A 35 -15.05 -10.18 -20.10
CA THR A 35 -16.21 -10.32 -21.02
C THR A 35 -16.60 -11.78 -21.18
N SER A 36 -17.32 -12.31 -20.19
CA SER A 36 -18.20 -13.47 -20.33
C SER A 36 -19.32 -13.36 -19.30
N SER A 37 -20.28 -12.45 -19.56
CA SER A 37 -21.55 -12.44 -18.85
C SER A 37 -22.66 -12.72 -19.88
N PRO A 38 -23.33 -13.87 -19.82
CA PRO A 38 -24.52 -14.12 -20.63
C PRO A 38 -25.70 -13.36 -20.02
N SER A 39 -26.30 -12.47 -20.81
CA SER A 39 -27.59 -11.85 -20.50
C SER A 39 -28.71 -12.88 -20.57
N PRO A 40 -29.59 -13.00 -19.56
CA PRO A 40 -30.90 -13.60 -19.72
C PRO A 40 -31.93 -12.52 -20.03
N ASN A 41 -32.65 -12.77 -21.12
CA ASN A 41 -33.88 -12.11 -21.55
C ASN A 41 -34.86 -11.86 -20.38
N SER A 42 -35.41 -10.64 -20.34
CA SER A 42 -36.56 -10.30 -19.49
C SER A 42 -37.87 -10.76 -20.15
N GLN A 43 -38.71 -11.48 -19.40
CA GLN A 43 -40.15 -11.59 -19.70
C GLN A 43 -40.98 -11.75 -18.40
N ALA A 44 -41.68 -10.66 -18.08
CA ALA A 44 -43.03 -10.50 -17.52
C ALA A 44 -43.56 -11.35 -16.31
N THR A 45 -43.89 -10.59 -15.24
CA THR A 45 -45.08 -10.64 -14.34
C THR A 45 -45.61 -11.96 -13.76
N ALA A 46 -45.62 -12.08 -12.42
CA ALA A 46 -46.84 -12.24 -11.60
C ALA A 46 -46.56 -12.24 -10.08
N SER A 47 -47.28 -11.36 -9.37
CA SER A 47 -47.97 -11.51 -8.08
C SER A 47 -47.36 -12.18 -6.83
N SER A 48 -47.36 -11.37 -5.75
CA SER A 48 -47.70 -11.66 -4.33
C SER A 48 -46.88 -12.63 -3.48
N SER A 49 -46.09 -12.07 -2.53
CA SER A 49 -46.25 -12.27 -1.08
C SER A 49 -45.26 -11.37 -0.30
N PRO A 50 -45.59 -10.76 0.87
CA PRO A 50 -44.62 -10.04 1.67
C PRO A 50 -43.73 -11.05 2.41
N ALA A 51 -42.49 -11.23 1.93
CA ALA A 51 -41.47 -11.91 2.71
C ALA A 51 -41.01 -10.97 3.83
N LEU A 52 -41.38 -11.32 5.06
CA LEU A 52 -40.87 -10.74 6.29
C LEU A 52 -39.33 -10.77 6.23
N SER A 53 -38.71 -9.61 6.04
CA SER A 53 -37.25 -9.49 6.10
C SER A 53 -36.83 -9.75 7.54
N THR A 54 -36.33 -10.94 7.80
CA THR A 54 -35.58 -11.23 9.02
C THR A 54 -34.38 -10.28 9.07
N PRO A 55 -34.15 -9.58 10.19
CA PRO A 55 -32.97 -8.73 10.33
C PRO A 55 -31.73 -9.61 10.19
N GLN A 56 -30.95 -9.35 9.14
CA GLN A 56 -29.60 -9.88 8.99
C GLN A 56 -28.83 -9.52 10.27
N PRO A 57 -28.19 -10.48 10.96
CA PRO A 57 -27.42 -10.18 12.16
C PRO A 57 -26.36 -9.15 11.81
N SER A 58 -26.47 -7.96 12.41
CA SER A 58 -25.41 -6.97 12.42
C SER A 58 -24.15 -7.66 12.96
N PRO A 59 -22.99 -7.58 12.29
CA PRO A 59 -21.78 -8.17 12.81
C PRO A 59 -21.54 -7.58 14.20
N SER A 60 -21.53 -8.48 15.19
CA SER A 60 -21.19 -8.17 16.57
C SER A 60 -19.89 -7.36 16.60
N PRO A 61 -19.73 -6.32 17.44
CA PRO A 61 -18.50 -5.55 17.50
C PRO A 61 -17.36 -6.49 17.88
N GLY A 62 -16.60 -6.94 16.89
CA GLY A 62 -15.36 -7.66 17.13
C GLY A 62 -14.48 -6.75 17.96
N LYS A 63 -13.93 -7.29 19.07
CA LYS A 63 -13.01 -6.57 19.95
C LYS A 63 -11.95 -5.86 19.09
N ALA A 64 -11.89 -4.53 19.20
CA ALA A 64 -10.84 -3.76 18.55
C ALA A 64 -9.47 -4.23 19.08
N LEU A 65 -8.49 -4.38 18.18
CA LEU A 65 -7.13 -4.73 18.57
C LEU A 65 -6.54 -3.59 19.40
N SER A 66 -5.73 -3.93 20.41
CA SER A 66 -4.96 -2.93 21.15
C SER A 66 -3.84 -2.36 20.28
N ALA A 67 -3.40 -1.14 20.59
CA ALA A 67 -2.27 -0.52 19.90
C ALA A 67 -0.99 -1.35 20.02
N GLN A 68 -0.76 -2.01 21.16
CA GLN A 68 0.40 -2.86 21.40
C GLN A 68 0.39 -4.13 20.54
N GLU A 69 -0.77 -4.76 20.35
CA GLU A 69 -0.92 -5.91 19.44
C GLU A 69 -0.56 -5.51 18.00
N ILE A 70 -1.07 -4.35 17.56
CA ILE A 70 -0.78 -3.82 16.22
C ILE A 70 0.71 -3.46 16.07
N GLN A 71 1.31 -2.78 17.04
CA GLN A 71 2.74 -2.45 17.02
C GLN A 71 3.63 -3.69 16.99
N THR A 72 3.25 -4.75 17.70
CA THR A 72 3.95 -6.05 17.68
C THR A 72 3.88 -6.69 16.30
N GLN A 73 2.71 -6.67 15.67
CA GLN A 73 2.56 -7.18 14.31
C GLN A 73 3.35 -6.33 13.32
N ILE A 74 3.25 -5.00 13.35
CA ILE A 74 4.05 -4.09 12.50
C ILE A 74 5.54 -4.44 12.62
N LYS A 75 6.07 -4.56 13.84
CA LYS A 75 7.46 -4.92 14.08
C LYS A 75 7.84 -6.25 13.45
N THR A 76 6.96 -7.23 13.54
CA THR A 76 7.18 -8.58 12.99
C THR A 76 7.16 -8.53 11.47
N SER A 77 6.09 -7.98 10.88
CA SER A 77 5.88 -7.86 9.43
C SER A 77 6.98 -7.08 8.73
N LEU A 78 7.48 -5.99 9.34
CA LEU A 78 8.57 -5.22 8.75
C LEU A 78 9.86 -6.02 8.75
N ASN A 79 10.24 -6.62 9.89
CA ASN A 79 11.50 -7.34 9.98
C ASN A 79 11.51 -8.69 9.25
N SER A 80 10.36 -9.28 8.97
CA SER A 80 10.23 -10.49 8.15
C SER A 80 9.97 -10.20 6.67
N ALA A 81 9.79 -8.93 6.29
CA ALA A 81 9.29 -8.50 4.99
C ALA A 81 7.96 -9.18 4.57
N ASP A 82 7.15 -9.61 5.55
CA ASP A 82 5.82 -10.20 5.34
C ASP A 82 4.73 -9.16 5.61
N TYR A 83 4.53 -8.25 4.67
CA TYR A 83 3.55 -7.17 4.79
C TYR A 83 2.10 -7.65 4.66
N GLN A 84 1.87 -8.82 4.04
CA GLN A 84 0.53 -9.39 3.89
C GLN A 84 -0.12 -9.71 5.25
N SER A 85 0.70 -10.04 6.25
CA SER A 85 0.23 -10.26 7.63
C SER A 85 -0.41 -9.01 8.28
N LEU A 86 -0.23 -7.80 7.73
CA LEU A 86 -0.88 -6.57 8.21
C LEU A 86 -2.30 -6.37 7.70
N ASN A 87 -2.75 -7.14 6.70
CA ASN A 87 -4.02 -6.88 5.99
C ASN A 87 -5.23 -6.75 6.91
N GLN A 88 -5.33 -7.62 7.93
CA GLN A 88 -6.45 -7.59 8.87
C GLN A 88 -6.42 -6.38 9.83
N MET A 89 -5.26 -5.74 9.98
CA MET A 89 -5.04 -4.62 10.88
C MET A 89 -5.16 -3.27 10.17
N LEU A 90 -5.17 -3.24 8.84
CA LEU A 90 -5.40 -2.02 8.06
C LEU A 90 -6.88 -1.60 8.11
N ALA A 91 -7.12 -0.29 8.15
CA ALA A 91 -8.43 0.28 7.86
C ALA A 91 -8.80 0.04 6.38
N GLU A 92 -10.08 0.08 6.02
CA GLU A 92 -10.51 -0.09 4.61
C GLU A 92 -9.84 0.92 3.67
N ASN A 93 -9.65 2.14 4.16
CA ASN A 93 -8.95 3.21 3.49
C ASN A 93 -7.77 3.64 4.35
N VAL A 94 -6.58 3.69 3.76
CA VAL A 94 -5.33 4.01 4.45
C VAL A 94 -4.72 5.23 3.78
N SER A 95 -4.41 6.27 4.56
CA SER A 95 -3.64 7.40 4.08
C SER A 95 -2.20 6.97 3.84
N PHE A 96 -1.72 7.04 2.61
CA PHE A 96 -0.41 6.55 2.22
C PHE A 96 0.45 7.65 1.60
N ILE A 97 1.63 7.86 2.18
CA ILE A 97 2.60 8.87 1.74
C ILE A 97 3.92 8.20 1.42
N LEU A 98 4.40 8.41 0.20
CA LEU A 98 5.78 8.12 -0.17
C LEU A 98 6.56 9.45 -0.20
N MET A 99 7.48 9.62 0.75
CA MET A 99 8.22 10.86 0.89
C MET A 99 9.00 11.21 -0.39
N SER A 100 8.98 12.49 -0.75
CA SER A 100 9.53 13.05 -2.00
C SER A 100 8.84 12.61 -3.28
N THR A 101 7.61 12.11 -3.18
CA THR A 101 6.74 11.85 -4.34
C THR A 101 5.38 12.51 -4.13
N GLU A 102 4.63 12.72 -5.22
CA GLU A 102 3.23 13.14 -5.15
C GLU A 102 2.27 11.96 -4.89
N CYS A 103 2.81 10.75 -4.67
CA CYS A 103 2.03 9.56 -4.36
C CYS A 103 1.74 9.50 -2.84
N CYS A 104 0.65 8.90 -2.37
CA CYS A 104 -0.36 8.13 -3.09
C CYS A 104 -1.80 8.51 -2.67
N GLY A 105 -1.94 9.36 -1.65
CA GLY A 105 -3.22 9.77 -1.10
C GLY A 105 -3.88 8.63 -0.33
N ILE A 106 -5.19 8.44 -0.52
CA ILE A 106 -5.94 7.38 0.14
C ILE A 106 -5.90 6.12 -0.72
N LEU A 107 -5.41 5.02 -0.14
CA LEU A 107 -5.32 3.71 -0.79
C LEU A 107 -6.25 2.69 -0.11
N SER A 108 -6.67 1.67 -0.86
CA SER A 108 -7.27 0.46 -0.27
C SER A 108 -6.23 -0.34 0.51
N LYS A 109 -6.68 -1.28 1.35
CA LYS A 109 -5.78 -2.18 2.11
C LYS A 109 -4.75 -2.86 1.23
N GLN A 110 -5.19 -3.46 0.13
CA GLN A 110 -4.29 -4.22 -0.73
C GLN A 110 -3.27 -3.31 -1.41
N GLU A 111 -3.70 -2.17 -1.93
CA GLU A 111 -2.79 -1.19 -2.54
C GLU A 111 -1.75 -0.68 -1.53
N ALA A 112 -2.17 -0.40 -0.29
CA ALA A 112 -1.24 -0.01 0.77
C ALA A 112 -0.18 -1.10 1.04
N ILE A 113 -0.59 -2.38 1.06
CA ILE A 113 0.36 -3.50 1.23
C ILE A 113 1.31 -3.60 0.04
N ASP A 114 0.82 -3.43 -1.19
CA ASP A 114 1.65 -3.50 -2.39
C ASP A 114 2.74 -2.40 -2.39
N GLN A 115 2.40 -1.20 -1.89
CA GLN A 115 3.33 -0.09 -1.73
C GLN A 115 4.36 -0.29 -0.60
N MET A 116 4.14 -1.21 0.36
CA MET A 116 5.11 -1.51 1.42
C MET A 116 6.44 -2.03 0.88
N SER A 117 6.46 -2.57 -0.34
CA SER A 117 7.68 -2.97 -1.04
C SER A 117 8.71 -1.85 -1.20
N TYR A 118 8.30 -0.58 -1.07
CA TYR A 118 9.19 0.58 -1.13
C TYR A 118 10.31 0.58 -0.09
N VAL A 119 10.10 -0.06 1.06
CA VAL A 119 11.11 -0.18 2.14
C VAL A 119 11.66 -1.60 2.28
N LYS A 120 11.33 -2.50 1.35
CA LYS A 120 11.82 -3.88 1.34
C LYS A 120 13.33 -3.92 1.15
N GLY A 121 14.01 -4.76 1.92
CA GLY A 121 15.47 -4.88 1.92
C GLY A 121 16.16 -3.89 2.87
N ALA A 122 15.41 -3.02 3.55
CA ALA A 122 15.93 -2.15 4.60
C ALA A 122 15.88 -2.81 5.99
N GLU A 123 15.48 -4.07 6.09
CA GLU A 123 15.52 -4.84 7.33
C GLU A 123 16.98 -5.04 7.82
N PRO A 124 17.20 -5.16 9.15
CA PRO A 124 16.21 -5.04 10.21
C PRO A 124 15.92 -3.57 10.56
N PHE A 125 14.71 -3.32 11.04
CA PHE A 125 14.25 -2.04 11.56
C PHE A 125 14.37 -1.99 13.09
N ASN A 126 14.78 -0.83 13.61
CA ASN A 126 14.68 -0.45 15.01
C ASN A 126 13.38 0.35 15.24
N PHE A 127 12.72 0.09 16.36
CA PHE A 127 11.43 0.68 16.76
C PHE A 127 11.54 1.45 18.08
N ASP A 128 12.74 1.82 18.51
CA ASP A 128 12.95 2.61 19.73
C ASP A 128 12.32 4.01 19.63
N GLN A 129 11.08 4.11 20.11
CA GLN A 129 10.32 5.36 20.13
C GLN A 129 10.90 6.42 21.07
N GLN A 130 11.85 6.05 21.94
CA GLN A 130 12.50 6.96 22.89
C GLN A 130 13.86 7.44 22.41
N SER A 131 14.38 6.88 21.31
CA SER A 131 15.63 7.36 20.70
C SER A 131 15.55 8.84 20.34
N GLN A 132 16.66 9.57 20.52
CA GLN A 132 16.72 11.00 20.22
C GLN A 132 16.29 11.30 18.77
N LEU A 133 16.74 10.48 17.82
CA LEU A 133 16.36 10.60 16.41
C LEU A 133 14.84 10.54 16.20
N VAL A 134 14.15 9.57 16.81
CA VAL A 134 12.68 9.45 16.68
C VAL A 134 11.97 10.63 17.35
N GLN A 135 12.46 11.09 18.51
CA GLN A 135 11.89 12.27 19.18
C GLN A 135 12.06 13.54 18.35
N ASP A 136 13.23 13.75 17.75
CA ASP A 136 13.52 14.90 16.88
C ASP A 136 12.63 14.86 15.63
N LEU A 137 12.51 13.70 14.98
CA LEU A 137 11.64 13.51 13.81
C LEU A 137 10.18 13.88 14.14
N LYS A 138 9.66 13.41 15.27
CA LYS A 138 8.29 13.71 15.71
C LYS A 138 8.09 15.18 16.08
N THR A 139 9.08 15.81 16.68
CA THR A 139 9.02 17.21 17.12
C THR A 139 9.06 18.16 15.92
N ASN A 140 9.91 17.88 14.94
CA ASN A 140 10.13 18.77 13.80
C ASN A 140 9.13 18.52 12.66
N ASN A 141 8.42 17.39 12.66
CA ASN A 141 7.50 17.01 11.59
C ASN A 141 6.10 16.70 12.15
N PRO A 142 5.14 17.64 12.05
CA PRO A 142 3.78 17.45 12.57
C PRO A 142 3.08 16.19 12.07
N GLN A 143 3.35 15.78 10.82
CA GLN A 143 2.83 14.56 10.21
C GLN A 143 3.30 13.27 10.91
N LEU A 144 4.45 13.31 11.60
CA LEU A 144 5.02 12.16 12.29
C LEU A 144 4.69 12.13 13.79
N ALA A 145 4.21 13.23 14.37
CA ALA A 145 4.08 13.40 15.83
C ALA A 145 3.30 12.27 16.53
N GLY A 146 2.22 11.80 15.92
CA GLY A 146 1.36 10.72 16.45
C GLY A 146 1.68 9.32 15.94
N THR A 147 2.77 9.14 15.20
CA THR A 147 3.03 7.89 14.48
C THR A 147 3.93 6.93 15.27
N TYR A 148 3.83 5.64 14.98
CA TYR A 148 4.79 4.62 15.40
C TYR A 148 5.87 4.49 14.33
N ILE A 149 7.11 4.84 14.68
CA ILE A 149 8.21 5.00 13.71
C ILE A 149 9.17 3.80 13.75
N ALA A 150 9.52 3.30 12.58
CA ALA A 150 10.57 2.31 12.36
C ALA A 150 11.69 2.96 11.53
N ILE A 151 12.94 2.77 11.94
CA ILE A 151 14.13 3.22 11.19
C ILE A 151 15.01 2.02 10.91
N SER A 152 15.46 1.88 9.66
CA SER A 152 16.39 0.82 9.28
C SER A 152 17.66 0.89 10.11
N GLN A 153 18.16 -0.26 10.59
CA GLN A 153 19.46 -0.34 11.26
C GLN A 153 20.63 -0.27 10.24
N ASN A 154 20.36 -0.64 8.99
CA ASN A 154 21.37 -0.79 7.94
C ASN A 154 21.37 0.37 6.94
N GLY A 155 20.48 1.34 7.11
CA GLY A 155 20.27 2.41 6.14
C GLY A 155 19.53 3.59 6.71
N GLU A 156 19.01 4.44 5.83
CA GLU A 156 18.34 5.68 6.20
C GLU A 156 16.81 5.52 6.18
N GLN A 157 16.28 4.39 5.73
CA GLN A 157 14.85 4.23 5.46
C GLN A 157 14.00 4.38 6.72
N LEU A 158 12.83 4.99 6.55
CA LEU A 158 11.84 5.22 7.60
C LEU A 158 10.49 4.67 7.17
N ALA A 159 9.80 4.02 8.10
CA ALA A 159 8.39 3.66 7.99
C ALA A 159 7.65 4.16 9.23
N ALA A 160 6.59 4.94 9.03
CA ALA A 160 5.76 5.50 10.09
C ALA A 160 4.31 5.03 9.93
N PHE A 161 3.69 4.65 11.05
CA PHE A 161 2.33 4.10 11.07
C PHE A 161 1.44 4.93 11.99
N THR A 162 0.30 5.39 11.49
CA THR A 162 -0.76 5.99 12.30
C THR A 162 -1.73 4.88 12.72
N ILE A 163 -1.97 4.77 14.03
CA ILE A 163 -2.83 3.72 14.61
C ILE A 163 -3.98 4.40 15.34
N GLU A 164 -5.20 4.14 14.89
CA GLU A 164 -6.42 4.73 15.45
C GLU A 164 -7.51 3.65 15.55
N ASN A 165 -8.24 3.61 16.66
CA ASN A 165 -9.37 2.69 16.88
C ASN A 165 -9.05 1.21 16.58
N GLY A 166 -7.83 0.78 16.89
CA GLY A 166 -7.39 -0.61 16.67
C GLY A 166 -7.16 -0.96 15.20
N LYS A 167 -6.90 0.04 14.34
CA LYS A 167 -6.52 -0.11 12.94
C LYS A 167 -5.34 0.78 12.58
N ILE A 168 -4.59 0.38 11.55
CA ILE A 168 -3.61 1.22 10.88
C ILE A 168 -4.38 2.08 9.88
N THR A 169 -4.43 3.39 10.13
CA THR A 169 -5.17 4.37 9.29
C THR A 169 -4.24 5.17 8.39
N GLY A 170 -2.93 5.18 8.69
CA GLY A 170 -1.95 5.87 7.87
C GLY A 170 -0.61 5.16 7.83
N ILE A 171 0.05 5.21 6.68
CA ILE A 171 1.40 4.70 6.44
C ILE A 171 2.19 5.77 5.70
N GLN A 172 3.38 6.06 6.20
CA GLN A 172 4.30 6.98 5.55
C GLN A 172 5.68 6.34 5.44
N LEU A 173 6.19 6.23 4.22
CA LEU A 173 7.47 5.58 3.94
C LEU A 173 8.46 6.58 3.33
N SER A 174 9.74 6.34 3.57
CA SER A 174 10.83 7.12 3.00
C SER A 174 12.06 6.25 2.78
N VAL A 175 12.80 6.54 1.71
CA VAL A 175 14.13 5.97 1.47
C VAL A 175 15.18 6.53 2.43
N SER A 176 14.91 7.70 3.03
CA SER A 176 15.78 8.34 4.00
C SER A 176 15.00 9.18 5.01
N HIS A 177 15.25 8.96 6.30
CA HIS A 177 14.72 9.77 7.40
C HIS A 177 15.26 11.21 7.34
N LYS A 178 16.34 11.47 6.59
CA LYS A 178 16.89 12.82 6.40
C LYS A 178 16.01 13.71 5.53
N LEU A 179 15.05 13.14 4.79
CA LEU A 179 14.07 13.90 4.02
C LEU A 179 13.05 14.65 4.90
N TYR A 180 13.11 14.45 6.22
CA TYR A 180 12.29 15.09 7.23
C TYR A 180 13.06 16.18 8.02
N ASN A 181 14.27 16.54 7.58
CA ASN A 181 15.12 17.57 8.17
C ASN A 181 15.16 18.84 7.33
#